data_AF-A0A352B0M0-F1
#
_entry.id   AF-A0A352B0M0-F1
#
_cell.length_a   1.000
_cell.length_b   1.000
_cell.length_c   1.000
_cell.angle_alpha   90.00
_cell.angle_beta   90.00
_cell.angle_gamma   90.00
#
_symmetry.space_group_name_H-M   'P 1'
#
loop_
_entity.id
_entity.type
_entity.pdbx_description
1 polymer ?
#
loop_
_entity_poly.entity_id
_entity_poly.type
_entity_poly.pdbx_seq_one_letter_code
_entity_poly.pdbx_strand_id
1 'polypeptide(L)' 'MGRGRQKAKNTKVARELKYFSPATDYSALEAELITPEDSDQYVDKWADLYDDEEDEEESN' A
#
# COMPACT_ATOMS: atom_id res chain seq x y z
N MET A 1 14.54 13.88 43.41
CA MET A 1 14.88 12.43 43.33
C MET A 1 14.09 11.61 42.29
N GLY A 2 13.25 12.20 41.41
CA GLY A 2 12.39 11.41 40.49
C GLY A 2 12.94 11.13 39.07
N ARG A 3 14.01 11.82 38.65
CA ARG A 3 14.49 11.78 37.26
C ARG A 3 15.10 10.43 36.84
N GLY A 4 15.81 9.74 37.74
CA GLY A 4 16.44 8.44 37.42
C GLY A 4 15.40 7.35 37.07
N ARG A 5 14.26 7.36 37.78
CA ARG A 5 13.15 6.44 37.52
C ARG A 5 12.44 6.74 36.21
N GLN A 6 12.24 8.02 35.89
CA GLN A 6 11.69 8.42 34.58
C GLN A 6 12.65 8.02 33.45
N LYS A 7 13.96 8.25 33.61
CA LYS A 7 14.97 7.85 32.62
C LYS A 7 14.94 6.34 32.38
N ALA A 8 14.89 5.53 33.44
CA ALA A 8 14.80 4.08 33.33
C ALA A 8 13.50 3.60 32.66
N LYS A 9 12.36 4.25 32.95
CA LYS A 9 11.09 3.96 32.26
C LYS A 9 11.17 4.29 30.78
N ASN A 10 11.70 5.47 30.44
CA ASN A 10 11.79 5.92 29.06
C ASN A 10 12.73 5.04 28.23
N THR A 11 13.87 4.59 28.79
CA THR A 11 14.78 3.67 28.08
C THR A 11 14.14 2.30 27.85
N LYS A 12 13.31 1.82 28.77
CA LYS A 12 12.54 0.59 28.59
C LYS A 12 11.54 0.73 27.43
N VAL A 13 10.72 1.78 27.45
CA VAL A 13 9.74 2.07 26.38
C VAL A 13 10.43 2.26 25.03
N ALA A 14 11.54 3.00 24.99
CA ALA A 14 12.29 3.22 23.76
C ALA A 14 12.84 1.90 23.18
N ARG A 15 13.27 0.97 24.04
CA ARG A 15 13.70 -0.36 23.60
C ARG A 15 12.53 -1.16 23.06
N GLU A 16 11.40 -1.17 23.76
CA GLU A 16 10.18 -1.83 23.31
C GLU A 16 9.79 -1.29 21.92
N LEU A 17 9.73 0.04 21.74
CA LEU A 17 9.43 0.65 20.45
C LEU A 17 10.45 0.34 19.35
N LYS A 18 11.74 0.33 19.65
CA LYS A 18 12.81 0.04 18.67
C LYS A 18 12.73 -1.38 18.13
N TYR A 19 12.38 -2.33 18.98
CA TYR A 19 12.32 -3.75 18.64
C TYR A 19 10.87 -4.26 18.52
N PHE A 20 9.89 -3.36 18.51
CA PHE A 20 8.50 -3.70 18.29
C PHE A 20 8.32 -3.99 16.80
N SER A 21 8.06 -5.27 16.49
CA SER A 21 7.48 -5.65 15.23
C SER A 21 5.99 -5.89 15.47
N PRO A 22 5.09 -5.12 14.83
CA PRO A 22 3.67 -5.44 14.89
C PRO A 22 3.43 -6.83 14.28
N ALA A 23 2.47 -7.56 14.84
CA ALA A 23 1.96 -8.75 14.18
C ALA A 23 1.12 -8.29 12.99
N THR A 24 1.50 -8.73 11.79
CA THR A 24 0.73 -8.48 10.57
C THR A 24 -0.38 -9.53 10.47
N ASP A 25 -1.62 -9.08 10.29
CA ASP A 25 -2.73 -9.98 10.00
C ASP A 25 -2.67 -10.38 8.52
N TYR A 26 -2.12 -11.57 8.26
CA TYR A 26 -2.00 -12.09 6.90
C TYR A 26 -3.36 -12.43 6.27
N SER A 27 -4.36 -12.78 7.09
CA SER A 27 -5.69 -13.15 6.58
C SER A 27 -6.45 -11.94 6.02
N ALA A 28 -6.33 -10.79 6.68
CA ALA A 28 -6.87 -9.54 6.17
C ALA A 28 -6.15 -9.10 4.87
N LEU A 29 -4.82 -9.23 4.83
CA LEU A 29 -4.02 -8.89 3.66
C LEU A 29 -4.37 -9.76 2.44
N GLU A 30 -4.53 -11.07 2.64
CA GLU A 30 -4.95 -11.99 1.58
C GLU A 30 -6.33 -11.62 1.04
N ALA A 31 -7.28 -11.26 1.91
CA ALA A 31 -8.62 -10.86 1.49
C ALA A 31 -8.62 -9.56 0.65
N GLU A 32 -7.71 -8.62 0.94
CA GLU A 32 -7.54 -7.40 0.15
C GLU A 32 -6.83 -7.65 -1.19
N LEU A 33 -5.88 -8.60 -1.22
CA LEU A 33 -5.12 -8.97 -2.42
C LEU A 33 -5.92 -9.83 -3.39
N ILE A 34 -6.85 -10.65 -2.90
CA ILE A 34 -7.75 -11.43 -3.72
C ILE A 34 -8.84 -10.49 -4.23
N THR A 35 -8.50 -9.68 -5.24
CA THR A 35 -9.50 -9.07 -6.09
C THR A 35 -10.24 -10.19 -6.81
N PRO A 36 -11.59 -10.21 -6.82
CA PRO A 36 -12.32 -11.11 -7.71
C PRO A 36 -11.80 -10.87 -9.14
N GLU A 37 -11.68 -11.95 -9.93
CA GLU A 37 -11.41 -11.88 -11.37
C GLU A 37 -12.56 -11.14 -12.07
N ASP A 38 -12.64 -9.81 -11.90
CA ASP A 38 -13.36 -8.97 -12.85
C ASP A 38 -12.55 -9.01 -14.13
N SER A 39 -13.17 -9.38 -15.24
CA SER A 39 -12.57 -9.36 -16.58
C SER A 39 -12.03 -7.97 -16.98
N ASP A 40 -12.42 -6.93 -16.24
CA ASP A 40 -12.29 -5.53 -16.62
C ASP A 40 -11.04 -4.85 -16.04
N GLN A 41 -10.26 -5.52 -15.19
CA GLN A 41 -9.01 -4.96 -14.61
C GLN A 41 -7.87 -4.86 -15.63
N TYR A 42 -7.93 -5.64 -16.71
CA TYR A 42 -6.96 -5.60 -17.81
C TYR A 42 -7.46 -4.80 -19.02
N VAL A 43 -8.68 -4.28 -18.96
CA VAL A 43 -9.20 -3.37 -19.99
C VAL A 43 -8.64 -1.98 -19.69
N ASP A 44 -7.90 -1.43 -20.65
CA ASP A 44 -7.41 -0.06 -20.54
C ASP A 44 -8.60 0.89 -20.61
N LYS A 45 -8.89 1.55 -19.48
CA LYS A 45 -10.02 2.48 -19.33
C LYS A 45 -9.90 3.72 -20.21
N TRP A 46 -8.73 3.94 -20.79
CA TRP A 46 -8.43 5.11 -21.62
C TRP A 46 -8.29 4.76 -23.10
N ALA A 47 -8.48 3.49 -23.49
CA ALA A 47 -8.41 3.08 -24.89
C ALA A 47 -9.34 3.92 -25.79
N ASP A 48 -10.58 4.16 -25.34
CA ASP A 48 -11.58 4.94 -26.08
C ASP A 48 -11.23 6.44 -26.24
N LEU A 49 -10.24 6.98 -25.51
CA LEU A 49 -9.84 8.39 -25.65
C LEU A 49 -8.82 8.62 -26.78
N TYR A 50 -8.14 7.57 -27.25
CA TYR A 50 -7.06 7.65 -28.22
C TYR A 50 -7.37 6.97 -29.56
N ASP A 51 -8.50 6.26 -29.66
CA ASP A 51 -8.93 5.56 -30.89
C ASP A 51 -9.18 6.53 -32.06
N ASP A 52 -9.49 7.80 -31.77
CA ASP A 52 -9.71 8.85 -32.78
C ASP A 52 -8.41 9.53 -33.29
N GLU A 53 -7.23 9.27 -32.70
CA GLU A 53 -5.96 9.93 -33.09
C GLU A 53 -5.10 9.09 -34.07
N GLU A 54 -5.32 7.78 -34.20
CA GLU A 54 -4.53 6.91 -35.11
C GLU A 54 -5.01 6.92 -36.57
N ASP A 55 -6.29 7.22 -36.85
CA ASP A 55 -6.84 7.19 -38.22
C ASP A 55 -6.50 8.43 -39.08
N GLU A 56 -5.99 9.53 -38.48
CA GLU A 56 -5.64 10.76 -39.22
C GLU A 56 -4.21 10.75 -39.82
N GLU A 57 -3.28 9.91 -39.33
CA GLU A 57 -1.88 9.89 -39.80
C GLU A 57 -1.64 9.10 -41.11
N GLU A 58 -2.57 8.26 -41.57
CA GLU A 58 -2.42 7.51 -42.83
C GLU A 58 -2.86 8.28 -44.11
N SER A 59 -3.41 9.49 -43.98
CA SER A 59 -4.06 10.20 -45.10
C SER A 59 -3.26 11.35 -45.75
N ASN A 60 -1.99 11.60 -45.37
CA ASN A 60 -1.20 12.74 -45.87
C ASN A 60 0.08 12.35 -46.62
#